data_AF-A0A6P8CXM8-F1
#
_entry.id   AF-A0A6P8CXM8-F1
#
_cell.length_a   1.000
_cell.length_b   1.000
_cell.length_c   1.000
_cell.angle_alpha   90.00
_cell.angle_beta   90.00
_cell.angle_gamma   90.00
#
_symmetry.space_group_name_H-M   'P 1'
#
loop_
_entity.id
_entity.type
_entity.pdbx_description
1 polymer ?
#
loop_
_entity_poly.entity_id
_entity_poly.type
_entity_poly.pdbx_seq_one_letter_code
_entity_poly.pdbx_strand_id
1 'polypeptide(L)'
;MMNFAASLCRRVNVRELLTNVPVYSNVADASGGGLSLMFRRWATKRSAGSTKNGRDSNPKNLGVKKFGGERVIPGNIIVRQRGTRFHPGNYVGMGKDHTLFALKEGNVKFELHKLSGRKWVHVIPKEGHVLHPVYVEGAAPQLEKAAA
;
A
#
# COMPACT_ATOMS: atom_id res chain seq x y z
N MET A 1 56.07 -21.97 -9.45
CA MET A 1 56.59 -21.58 -10.78
C MET A 1 55.37 -21.47 -11.70
N MET A 2 54.75 -20.29 -11.91
CA MET A 2 55.12 -19.22 -12.88
C MET A 2 55.46 -19.81 -14.26
N ASN A 3 54.98 -19.37 -15.42
CA ASN A 3 53.92 -18.49 -15.96
C ASN A 3 54.19 -18.49 -17.50
N PHE A 4 53.35 -17.78 -18.28
CA PHE A 4 53.60 -17.29 -19.66
C PHE A 4 53.34 -18.31 -20.80
N ALA A 5 52.63 -18.01 -21.89
CA ALA A 5 52.14 -16.75 -22.43
C ALA A 5 50.93 -17.00 -23.35
N ALA A 6 49.96 -16.09 -23.29
CA ALA A 6 49.07 -15.83 -24.40
C ALA A 6 49.88 -15.24 -25.57
N SER A 7 49.76 -15.86 -26.76
CA SER A 7 50.02 -15.18 -28.03
C SER A 7 48.69 -15.20 -28.81
N LEU A 8 48.03 -14.05 -28.84
CA LEU A 8 48.09 -13.11 -29.95
C LEU A 8 47.28 -13.59 -31.17
N CYS A 9 46.01 -13.16 -31.18
CA CYS A 9 45.36 -12.51 -32.31
C CYS A 9 46.01 -12.72 -33.69
N ARG A 10 45.50 -13.65 -34.51
CA ARG A 10 45.52 -13.44 -35.96
C ARG A 10 44.20 -12.78 -36.37
N ARG A 11 44.28 -11.48 -36.62
CA ARG A 11 43.21 -10.63 -37.14
C ARG A 11 42.91 -11.07 -38.58
N VAL A 12 41.89 -11.90 -38.78
CA VAL A 12 41.37 -12.20 -40.13
C VAL A 12 40.70 -10.96 -40.70
N ASN A 13 41.07 -10.60 -41.93
CA ASN A 13 40.59 -9.40 -42.61
C ASN A 13 39.25 -9.70 -43.29
N VAL A 14 38.26 -8.80 -43.12
CA VAL A 14 36.88 -8.98 -43.62
C VAL A 14 36.82 -9.08 -45.16
N ARG A 15 37.88 -8.69 -45.86
CA ARG A 15 38.00 -8.79 -47.33
C ARG A 15 38.37 -10.18 -47.87
N GLU A 16 38.75 -11.14 -47.03
CA GLU A 16 39.04 -12.53 -47.46
C GLU A 16 37.85 -13.50 -47.27
N LEU A 17 36.73 -13.04 -46.68
CA LEU A 17 35.51 -13.85 -46.49
C LEU A 17 34.37 -13.49 -47.46
N LEU A 18 34.57 -12.51 -48.35
CA LEU A 18 33.50 -11.96 -49.21
C LEU A 18 33.68 -12.17 -50.70
N THR A 19 34.63 -12.99 -51.15
CA THR A 19 34.69 -13.40 -52.56
C THR A 19 35.15 -14.84 -52.66
N ASN A 20 34.35 -15.67 -53.33
CA ASN A 20 34.58 -17.06 -53.74
C ASN A 20 33.79 -18.14 -52.98
N VAL A 21 32.47 -17.97 -52.88
CA VAL A 21 31.56 -19.13 -52.98
C VAL A 21 30.46 -18.80 -54.00
N PRO A 22 30.43 -19.46 -55.18
CA PRO A 22 29.27 -19.44 -56.06
C PRO A 22 28.20 -20.36 -55.46
N VAL A 23 27.33 -19.82 -54.60
CA VAL A 23 26.08 -20.52 -54.27
C VAL A 23 25.10 -20.19 -55.40
N TYR A 24 24.56 -21.23 -56.02
CA TYR A 24 23.70 -21.27 -57.21
C TYR A 24 24.40 -21.55 -58.54
N SER A 25 24.86 -22.79 -58.69
CA SER A 25 24.45 -23.58 -59.84
C SER A 25 22.94 -23.73 -59.82
N ASN A 26 22.22 -23.33 -60.87
CA ASN A 26 20.94 -23.93 -61.20
C ASN A 26 20.75 -23.89 -62.71
N VAL A 27 20.94 -25.07 -63.28
CA VAL A 27 20.35 -25.46 -64.56
C VAL A 27 18.90 -25.85 -64.30
N ALA A 28 18.08 -25.63 -65.33
CA ALA A 28 16.73 -26.12 -65.56
C ALA A 28 15.59 -25.13 -65.29
N ASP A 29 15.24 -24.51 -66.41
CA ASP A 29 13.99 -23.89 -66.81
C ASP A 29 12.72 -24.48 -66.21
N ALA A 30 11.78 -23.60 -65.84
CA ALA A 30 10.39 -23.69 -66.29
C ALA A 30 9.66 -22.38 -65.95
N SER A 31 9.40 -21.63 -67.01
CA SER A 31 8.25 -20.76 -67.24
C SER A 31 7.13 -20.75 -66.18
N GLY A 32 6.74 -19.54 -65.77
CA GLY A 32 5.33 -19.21 -65.57
C GLY A 32 4.90 -19.04 -64.12
N GLY A 33 4.72 -17.77 -63.74
CA GLY A 33 3.61 -17.32 -62.90
C GLY A 33 3.52 -17.87 -61.48
N GLY A 34 4.07 -17.14 -60.51
CA GLY A 34 3.71 -17.38 -59.11
C GLY A 34 4.63 -16.71 -58.10
N LEU A 35 4.23 -15.51 -57.67
CA LEU A 35 4.47 -14.87 -56.37
C LEU A 35 5.58 -15.46 -55.47
N SER A 36 6.60 -14.64 -55.17
CA SER A 36 7.01 -14.30 -53.80
C SER A 36 8.44 -13.75 -53.80
N LEU A 37 8.61 -12.46 -53.49
CA LEU A 37 9.21 -12.12 -52.20
C LEU A 37 9.12 -10.62 -51.91
N MET A 38 8.32 -10.32 -50.88
CA MET A 38 8.63 -9.40 -49.78
C MET A 38 8.94 -7.93 -50.13
N PHE A 39 7.87 -7.13 -50.20
CA PHE A 39 7.92 -5.69 -50.00
C PHE A 39 8.59 -5.37 -48.65
N ARG A 40 9.81 -4.81 -48.67
CA ARG A 40 10.52 -4.36 -47.46
C ARG A 40 9.79 -3.16 -46.86
N ARG A 41 8.85 -3.43 -45.97
CA ARG A 41 8.10 -2.40 -45.25
C ARG A 41 8.97 -1.86 -44.12
N TRP A 42 9.50 -0.65 -44.27
CA TRP A 42 10.09 0.10 -43.16
C TRP A 42 8.97 0.37 -42.13
N ALA A 43 9.20 -0.01 -40.87
CA ALA A 43 8.32 0.41 -39.79
C ALA A 43 8.57 1.89 -39.51
N THR A 44 7.73 2.76 -40.08
CA THR A 44 7.75 4.21 -39.85
C THR A 44 7.25 4.51 -38.44
N LYS A 45 8.17 4.64 -37.47
CA LYS A 45 7.92 4.97 -36.05
C LYS A 45 7.07 3.92 -35.30
N ARG A 46 7.64 3.31 -34.26
CA ARG A 46 6.84 2.75 -33.17
C ARG A 46 6.07 3.92 -32.58
N SER A 47 4.79 4.09 -32.97
CA SER A 47 3.93 5.04 -32.29
C SER A 47 3.96 4.61 -30.83
N ALA A 48 4.64 5.40 -30.00
CA ALA A 48 4.84 5.09 -28.60
C ALA A 48 3.45 4.89 -27.99
N GLY A 49 3.11 3.65 -27.63
CA GLY A 49 1.91 3.38 -26.87
C GLY A 49 2.06 4.10 -25.54
N SER A 50 1.42 5.26 -25.40
CA SER A 50 1.23 5.86 -24.09
C SER A 50 0.21 4.98 -23.38
N THR A 51 0.69 4.08 -22.51
CA THR A 51 -0.19 3.43 -21.56
C THR A 51 -0.63 4.52 -20.59
N LYS A 52 -1.90 4.93 -20.70
CA LYS A 52 -2.51 5.88 -19.77
C LYS A 52 -2.66 5.18 -18.42
N ASN A 53 -1.62 5.23 -17.61
CA ASN A 53 -1.69 4.78 -16.22
C ASN A 53 -2.41 5.85 -15.39
N GLY A 54 -3.74 5.87 -15.51
CA GLY A 54 -4.66 6.69 -14.72
C GLY A 54 -5.55 5.81 -13.85
N ARG A 55 -4.95 4.92 -13.05
CA ARG A 55 -5.69 4.06 -12.11
C ARG A 55 -5.63 4.66 -10.73
N ASP A 56 -6.63 5.47 -10.41
CA ASP A 56 -6.88 5.93 -9.05
C ASP A 56 -8.07 5.18 -8.46
N SER A 57 -8.01 4.98 -7.15
CA SER A 57 -9.09 4.33 -6.41
C SER A 57 -9.93 5.37 -5.66
N ASN A 58 -11.21 5.08 -5.46
CA ASN A 58 -12.08 5.96 -4.69
C ASN A 58 -11.53 6.25 -3.28
N PRO A 59 -11.70 7.48 -2.78
CA PRO A 59 -11.25 7.85 -1.43
C PRO A 59 -11.95 6.97 -0.38
N LYS A 60 -11.19 6.54 0.63
CA LYS A 60 -11.68 5.63 1.69
C LYS A 60 -12.11 6.35 2.97
N ASN A 61 -12.02 7.68 3.00
CA ASN A 61 -12.47 8.54 4.11
C ASN A 61 -11.98 8.10 5.50
N LEU A 62 -10.72 7.63 5.57
CA LEU A 62 -10.04 7.27 6.80
C LEU A 62 -9.73 8.51 7.65
N GLY A 63 -9.39 8.31 8.91
CA GLY A 63 -8.99 9.35 9.85
C GLY A 63 -9.88 9.43 11.09
N VAL A 64 -9.58 10.46 11.89
CA VAL A 64 -10.31 10.79 13.11
C VAL A 64 -11.66 11.41 12.74
N LYS A 65 -12.72 11.00 13.44
CA LYS A 65 -14.10 11.47 13.27
C LYS A 65 -14.60 12.26 14.48
N LYS A 66 -14.03 11.99 15.66
CA LYS A 66 -14.31 12.70 16.91
C LYS A 66 -13.00 13.16 17.54
N PHE A 67 -12.87 14.46 17.77
CA PHE A 67 -11.67 15.05 18.38
C PHE A 67 -11.72 14.99 19.91
N GLY A 68 -10.62 15.35 20.56
CA GLY A 68 -10.52 15.37 22.01
C GLY A 68 -11.51 16.37 22.62
N GLY A 69 -12.21 15.97 23.67
CA GLY A 69 -13.23 16.77 24.35
C GLY A 69 -14.64 16.66 23.75
N GLU A 70 -14.81 16.05 22.57
CA GLU A 70 -16.13 15.90 21.97
C GLU A 70 -16.98 14.84 22.66
N ARG A 71 -18.28 15.13 22.79
CA ARG A 71 -19.28 14.18 23.31
C ARG A 71 -19.55 13.05 22.32
N VAL A 72 -19.59 11.82 22.83
CA VAL A 72 -19.89 10.59 22.10
C VAL A 72 -20.97 9.78 22.79
N ILE A 73 -21.70 9.02 21.98
CA ILE A 73 -22.73 8.05 22.37
C ILE A 73 -22.19 6.65 22.03
N PRO A 74 -22.59 5.57 22.72
CA PRO A 74 -22.22 4.21 22.34
C PRO A 74 -22.50 3.93 20.85
N GLY A 75 -21.55 3.30 20.18
CA GLY A 75 -21.61 3.00 18.74
C GLY A 75 -21.03 4.11 17.85
N ASN A 76 -20.79 5.32 18.37
CA ASN A 76 -20.15 6.38 17.58
C ASN A 76 -18.72 5.98 17.20
N ILE A 77 -18.37 6.18 15.93
CA ILE A 77 -17.02 5.95 15.42
C ILE A 77 -16.12 7.12 15.81
N ILE A 78 -14.98 6.82 16.43
CA ILE A 78 -13.97 7.81 16.83
C ILE A 78 -12.89 7.92 15.77
N VAL A 79 -12.37 6.78 15.28
CA VAL A 79 -11.29 6.75 14.26
C VAL A 79 -11.50 5.59 13.30
N ARG A 80 -11.45 5.86 11.99
CA ARG A 80 -11.29 4.82 10.94
C ARG A 80 -9.84 4.78 10.52
N GLN A 81 -9.18 3.63 10.63
CA GLN A 81 -7.74 3.50 10.38
C GLN A 81 -7.40 2.23 9.60
N ARG A 82 -6.14 2.15 9.16
CA ARG A 82 -5.53 0.91 8.63
C ARG A 82 -4.45 0.51 9.62
N GLY A 83 -4.59 -0.66 10.22
CA GLY A 83 -3.82 -1.04 11.39
C GLY A 83 -4.12 -0.15 12.61
N THR A 84 -3.37 -0.35 13.69
CA THR A 84 -3.57 0.34 14.97
C THR A 84 -2.64 1.53 15.14
N ARG A 85 -2.95 2.65 14.45
CA ARG A 85 -2.25 3.94 14.72
C ARG A 85 -2.62 4.46 16.10
N PHE A 86 -3.90 4.35 16.44
CA PHE A 86 -4.45 4.58 17.75
C PHE A 86 -4.89 3.26 18.36
N HIS A 87 -4.56 3.06 19.64
CA HIS A 87 -4.91 1.88 20.41
C HIS A 87 -6.17 2.14 21.23
N PRO A 88 -7.02 1.13 21.42
CA PRO A 88 -8.23 1.24 22.22
C PRO A 88 -7.84 1.35 23.68
N GLY A 89 -8.35 2.37 24.36
CA GLY A 89 -8.26 2.53 25.80
C GLY A 89 -9.60 2.26 26.48
N ASN A 90 -9.86 3.01 27.55
CA ASN A 90 -11.03 2.80 28.40
C ASN A 90 -12.32 3.10 27.64
N TYR A 91 -13.29 2.18 27.73
CA TYR A 91 -14.62 2.27 27.10
C TYR A 91 -14.60 2.50 25.58
N VAL A 92 -13.56 1.97 24.90
CA VAL A 92 -13.44 1.98 23.44
C VAL A 92 -13.32 0.56 22.92
N GLY A 93 -14.17 0.20 21.97
CA GLY A 93 -14.11 -1.06 21.24
C GLY A 93 -13.31 -0.94 19.93
N MET A 94 -12.87 -2.08 19.41
CA MET A 94 -12.19 -2.18 18.11
C MET A 94 -12.95 -3.13 17.17
N GLY A 95 -13.23 -2.67 15.96
CA GLY A 95 -13.84 -3.49 14.91
C GLY A 95 -12.82 -4.34 14.14
N LYS A 96 -13.32 -5.21 13.24
CA LYS A 96 -12.48 -6.06 12.36
C LYS A 96 -11.52 -5.25 11.48
N ASP A 97 -11.94 -4.06 11.05
CA ASP A 97 -11.11 -3.14 10.26
C ASP A 97 -10.26 -2.19 11.13
N HIS A 98 -10.09 -2.50 12.42
CA HIS A 98 -9.41 -1.68 13.43
C HIS A 98 -10.05 -0.30 13.65
N THR A 99 -11.32 -0.12 13.24
CA THR A 99 -12.10 1.07 13.58
C THR A 99 -12.33 1.13 15.08
N LEU A 100 -12.08 2.30 15.68
CA LEU A 100 -12.34 2.55 17.10
C LEU A 100 -13.72 3.17 17.28
N PHE A 101 -14.51 2.63 18.21
CA PHE A 101 -15.86 3.11 18.52
C PHE A 101 -16.09 3.20 20.03
N ALA A 102 -16.98 4.11 20.45
CA ALA A 102 -17.30 4.32 21.85
C ALA A 102 -18.24 3.22 22.38
N LEU A 103 -18.01 2.74 23.61
CA LEU A 103 -18.88 1.78 24.30
C LEU A 103 -19.82 2.44 25.32
N LYS A 104 -19.50 3.65 25.76
CA LYS A 104 -20.26 4.41 26.77
C LYS A 104 -20.41 5.86 26.32
N GLU A 105 -21.41 6.53 26.87
CA GLU A 105 -21.58 7.98 26.69
C GLU A 105 -20.52 8.75 27.47
N GLY A 106 -19.91 9.74 26.83
CA GLY A 106 -18.84 10.49 27.47
C GLY A 106 -18.09 11.40 26.52
N ASN A 107 -16.90 11.81 26.93
CA ASN A 107 -16.03 12.68 26.13
C ASN A 107 -14.77 11.94 25.70
N VAL A 108 -14.31 12.16 24.46
CA VAL A 108 -13.11 11.50 23.94
C VAL A 108 -11.85 12.15 24.52
N LYS A 109 -10.89 11.33 24.96
CA LYS A 109 -9.56 11.76 25.39
C LYS A 109 -8.49 10.98 24.63
N PHE A 110 -7.59 11.70 23.97
CA PHE A 110 -6.40 11.14 23.37
C PHE A 110 -5.24 11.22 24.36
N GLU A 111 -4.48 10.14 24.47
CA GLU A 111 -3.30 10.06 25.34
C GLU A 111 -2.11 9.53 24.56
N LEU A 112 -0.92 10.04 24.89
CA LEU A 112 0.34 9.53 24.37
C LEU A 112 1.12 8.93 25.54
N HIS A 113 1.40 7.64 25.44
CA HIS A 113 2.14 6.92 26.45
C HIS A 113 3.61 7.37 26.42
N LYS A 114 4.11 7.92 27.53
CA LYS A 114 5.42 8.60 27.57
C LYS A 114 6.61 7.70 27.24
N LEU A 115 6.59 6.43 27.69
CA LEU A 115 7.72 5.51 27.50
C LEU A 115 7.68 4.87 26.10
N SER A 116 6.59 4.16 25.79
CA SER A 116 6.41 3.48 24.50
C SER A 116 6.08 4.40 23.31
N GLY A 117 5.70 5.66 23.51
CA GLY A 117 5.24 6.56 22.44
C GLY A 117 3.90 6.19 21.78
N ARG A 118 3.23 5.12 22.25
CA ARG A 118 1.95 4.65 21.70
C ARG A 118 0.82 5.61 22.00
N LYS A 119 -0.06 5.82 21.03
CA LYS A 119 -1.25 6.68 21.17
C LYS A 119 -2.45 5.85 21.53
N TRP A 120 -3.17 6.27 22.56
CA TRP A 120 -4.35 5.63 23.10
C TRP A 120 -5.57 6.55 23.02
N VAL A 121 -6.74 5.95 22.90
CA VAL A 121 -8.02 6.66 22.84
C VAL A 121 -8.90 6.14 23.95
N HIS A 122 -9.28 7.03 24.85
CA HIS A 122 -10.15 6.74 25.97
C HIS A 122 -11.46 7.52 25.80
N VAL A 123 -12.55 6.98 26.33
CA VAL A 123 -13.78 7.74 26.56
C VAL A 123 -13.90 7.95 28.06
N ILE A 124 -14.03 9.20 28.49
CA ILE A 124 -14.31 9.56 29.88
C ILE A 124 -15.84 9.53 30.03
N PRO A 125 -16.40 8.53 30.75
CA PRO A 125 -17.85 8.41 30.89
C PRO A 125 -18.43 9.59 31.69
N LYS A 126 -19.61 10.07 31.29
CA LYS A 126 -20.31 11.14 32.04
C LYS A 126 -20.78 10.66 33.42
N GLU A 127 -21.18 9.39 33.50
CA GLU A 127 -21.71 8.75 34.71
C GLU A 127 -20.61 8.32 35.70
N GLY A 128 -19.34 8.60 35.39
CA GLY A 128 -18.20 8.13 36.17
C GLY A 128 -17.79 6.69 35.82
N HIS A 129 -16.73 6.23 36.47
CA HIS A 129 -16.21 4.88 36.27
C HIS A 129 -17.02 3.87 37.08
N VAL A 130 -17.43 2.78 36.42
CA VAL A 130 -18.06 1.66 37.13
C VAL A 130 -17.01 1.01 38.03
N LEU A 131 -17.18 1.13 39.34
CA LEU A 131 -16.35 0.44 40.33
C LEU A 131 -16.79 -1.03 40.43
N HIS A 132 -15.83 -1.92 40.68
CA HIS A 132 -16.15 -3.32 40.99
C HIS A 132 -16.93 -3.37 42.32
N PRO A 133 -17.95 -4.23 42.48
CA PRO A 133 -18.86 -4.26 43.63
C PRO A 133 -18.15 -4.31 45.00
N VAL A 134 -17.00 -4.98 45.09
CA VAL A 134 -16.18 -5.02 46.32
C VAL A 134 -15.73 -3.63 46.81
N TYR A 135 -15.63 -2.64 45.92
CA TYR A 135 -15.24 -1.26 46.26
C TYR A 135 -16.42 -0.29 46.28
N VAL A 136 -17.63 -0.73 45.92
CA VAL A 136 -18.83 0.13 45.92
C VAL A 136 -19.21 0.49 47.36
N GLU A 137 -19.11 -0.46 48.28
CA GLU A 137 -19.52 -0.24 49.67
C GLU A 137 -18.59 0.69 50.46
N GLY A 138 -17.33 0.84 50.03
CA GLY A 138 -16.35 1.74 50.65
C GLY A 138 -16.22 3.11 49.98
N ALA A 139 -16.89 3.35 48.84
CA ALA A 139 -16.62 4.51 47.97
C ALA A 139 -17.74 5.56 47.90
N ALA A 140 -18.80 5.46 48.70
CA ALA A 140 -19.77 6.55 48.84
C ALA A 140 -19.32 7.49 49.97
N PRO A 141 -19.17 8.81 49.71
CA PRO A 141 -20.37 9.64 49.84
C PRO A 141 -20.46 10.85 48.87
N GLN A 142 -21.72 11.20 48.52
CA GLN A 142 -22.27 12.55 48.21
C GLN A 142 -22.22 13.07 46.76
N LEU A 143 -23.33 12.89 46.04
CA LEU A 143 -23.86 13.82 45.04
C LEU A 143 -25.37 13.98 45.22
N GLU A 144 -25.81 14.38 46.42
CA GLU A 144 -27.24 14.65 46.71
C GLU A 144 -27.51 16.10 47.17
N LYS A 145 -26.57 17.04 47.01
CA LYS A 145 -26.80 18.44 47.41
C LYS A 145 -26.42 19.44 46.32
N ALA A 146 -27.34 19.70 45.39
CA ALA A 146 -27.32 20.89 44.52
C ALA A 146 -28.68 21.23 43.88
N ALA A 147 -29.79 20.94 44.58
CA ALA A 147 -31.11 21.41 44.18
C ALA A 147 -31.93 21.74 45.43
N ALA A 148 -31.67 22.93 45.97
CA ALA A 148 -32.53 23.67 46.87
C ALA A 148 -32.56 25.13 46.38
#